data_AF-K1PTR9-F1
#
_entry.id   AF-K1PTR9-F1
#
_cell.length_a   1.000
_cell.length_b   1.000
_cell.length_c   1.000
_cell.angle_alpha   90.00
_cell.angle_beta   90.00
_cell.angle_gamma   90.00
#
_symmetry.space_group_name_H-M   'P 1'
#
loop_
_entity.id
_entity.type
_entity.pdbx_description
1 polymer ?
#
loop_
_entity_poly.entity_id
_entity_poly.type
_entity_poly.pdbx_seq_one_letter_code
_entity_poly.pdbx_strand_id
1 'polypeptide(L)'
;MSSPSNSVHLNIMKNGNALSTLYSASGTYPLAAQTLQLLLEKGDKIWIINNHSTKAAELHDHNAFNVFSDVHTVQTIHDFGQCKDKDTVQTIHNLGQGKDQAVAFTAMLSKVTTLGSKEVVKYDTVLTNVGGAYVSSTGIFTAPYKGIYTISCSLMSSPSNYVHLNIMKNGNALAILYSASGSYPLAAQTLQLLLEKGDKIWIQNYNTQTAKLHDNNAYNVFSGALIIRM
;
A
#
# COMPACT_ATOMS: atom_id res chain seq x y z
N MET A 1 -20.31 11.36 -8.27
CA MET A 1 -20.91 10.52 -9.33
C MET A 1 -20.89 9.10 -8.83
N SER A 2 -22.04 8.42 -8.87
CA SER A 2 -22.22 7.05 -8.39
C SER A 2 -21.38 6.06 -9.20
N SER A 3 -20.74 5.10 -8.54
CA SER A 3 -20.06 3.98 -9.20
C SER A 3 -21.02 3.21 -10.12
N PRO A 4 -20.56 2.62 -11.24
CA PRO A 4 -21.38 1.77 -12.09
C PRO A 4 -22.05 0.64 -11.30
N SER A 5 -23.25 0.23 -11.68
CA SER A 5 -24.12 -0.67 -10.89
C SER A 5 -23.55 -2.06 -10.58
N ASN A 6 -22.43 -2.45 -11.18
CA ASN A 6 -21.78 -3.77 -11.03
C ASN A 6 -20.27 -3.66 -10.69
N SER A 7 -19.78 -2.52 -10.18
CA SER A 7 -18.39 -2.42 -9.71
C SER A 7 -18.19 -3.12 -8.37
N VAL A 8 -17.02 -3.74 -8.16
CA VAL A 8 -16.63 -4.34 -6.87
C VAL A 8 -15.69 -3.38 -6.14
N HIS A 9 -16.02 -3.09 -4.89
CA HIS A 9 -15.15 -2.39 -3.94
C HIS A 9 -14.88 -3.32 -2.77
N LEU A 10 -13.64 -3.76 -2.60
CA LEU A 10 -13.19 -4.49 -1.42
C LEU A 10 -12.33 -3.56 -0.56
N ASN A 11 -12.73 -3.35 0.68
CA ASN A 11 -11.93 -2.59 1.64
C ASN A 11 -11.17 -3.54 2.55
N ILE A 12 -9.87 -3.31 2.69
CA ILE A 12 -9.06 -3.89 3.75
C ILE A 12 -9.19 -2.97 4.95
N MET A 13 -9.78 -3.46 6.04
CA MET A 13 -10.02 -2.72 7.27
C MET A 13 -9.07 -3.20 8.38
N LYS A 14 -8.65 -2.30 9.26
CA LYS A 14 -7.98 -2.61 10.54
C LYS A 14 -8.69 -1.90 11.68
N ASN A 15 -9.13 -2.66 12.68
CA ASN A 15 -9.82 -2.14 13.87
C ASN A 15 -11.00 -1.22 13.52
N GLY A 16 -11.72 -1.53 12.44
CA GLY A 16 -12.86 -0.75 11.94
C GLY A 16 -12.51 0.42 11.01
N ASN A 17 -11.22 0.70 10.75
CA ASN A 17 -10.78 1.76 9.83
C ASN A 17 -10.38 1.18 8.47
N ALA A 18 -10.84 1.77 7.37
CA ALA A 18 -10.41 1.39 6.03
C ALA A 18 -8.95 1.78 5.82
N LEU A 19 -8.12 0.81 5.44
CA LEU A 19 -6.70 1.00 5.18
C LEU A 19 -6.39 1.03 3.68
N SER A 20 -7.18 0.31 2.88
CA SER A 20 -7.04 0.32 1.43
C SER A 20 -8.31 -0.15 0.75
N THR A 21 -8.56 0.35 -0.46
CA THR A 21 -9.70 -0.05 -1.28
C THR A 21 -9.21 -0.64 -2.59
N LEU A 22 -9.55 -1.90 -2.82
CA LEU A 22 -9.44 -2.55 -4.12
C LEU A 22 -10.71 -2.27 -4.93
N TYR A 23 -10.55 -1.64 -6.09
CA TYR A 23 -11.65 -1.37 -7.00
C TYR A 23 -11.49 -2.16 -8.30
N SER A 24 -12.57 -2.82 -8.72
CA SER A 24 -12.67 -3.44 -10.02
C SER A 24 -13.95 -2.97 -10.73
N ALA A 25 -13.81 -2.38 -11.91
CA ALA A 25 -14.94 -1.94 -12.72
C ALA A 25 -15.69 -3.13 -13.33
N SER A 26 -16.96 -2.96 -13.66
CA SER A 26 -17.72 -3.97 -14.43
C SER A 26 -17.20 -4.08 -15.88
N GLY A 27 -16.87 -5.28 -16.37
CA GLY A 27 -16.39 -5.49 -17.74
C GLY A 27 -15.84 -6.89 -18.03
N THR A 28 -15.29 -7.10 -19.22
CA THR A 28 -14.88 -8.42 -19.77
C THR A 28 -13.59 -8.99 -19.16
N TYR A 29 -12.75 -8.16 -18.51
CA TYR A 29 -11.52 -8.58 -17.81
C TYR A 29 -11.23 -7.72 -16.57
N PRO A 30 -12.08 -7.76 -15.53
CA PRO A 30 -11.94 -6.85 -14.39
C PRO A 30 -10.99 -7.44 -13.35
N LEU A 31 -9.68 -7.41 -13.63
CA LEU A 31 -8.64 -7.82 -12.68
C LEU A 31 -8.11 -6.58 -11.95
N ALA A 32 -8.31 -6.55 -10.65
CA ALA A 32 -7.65 -5.61 -9.76
C ALA A 32 -6.94 -6.42 -8.68
N ALA A 33 -5.66 -6.13 -8.47
CA ALA A 33 -4.89 -6.70 -7.37
C ALA A 33 -4.16 -5.57 -6.66
N GLN A 34 -4.14 -5.64 -5.33
CA GLN A 34 -3.39 -4.73 -4.50
C GLN A 34 -2.80 -5.52 -3.35
N THR A 35 -1.55 -5.22 -3.04
CA THR A 35 -0.88 -5.74 -1.86
C THR A 35 -0.78 -4.62 -0.85
N LEU A 36 -1.21 -4.89 0.39
CA LEU A 36 -1.09 -3.97 1.50
C LEU A 36 -0.30 -4.66 2.61
N GLN A 37 0.80 -4.04 3.04
CA GLN A 37 1.59 -4.55 4.15
C GLN A 37 1.15 -3.85 5.44
N LEU A 38 0.76 -4.64 6.43
CA LEU A 38 0.25 -4.15 7.70
C LEU A 38 1.17 -4.56 8.84
N LEU A 39 1.50 -3.59 9.70
CA LEU A 39 2.02 -3.92 11.02
C LEU A 39 0.82 -4.23 11.92
N LEU A 40 0.80 -5.43 12.50
CA LEU A 40 -0.25 -5.88 13.42
C LEU A 40 0.32 -5.97 14.84
N GLU A 41 -0.43 -5.44 15.79
CA GLU A 41 -0.26 -5.63 17.22
C GLU A 41 -1.19 -6.75 17.71
N LYS A 42 -0.88 -7.35 18.86
CA LYS A 42 -1.70 -8.40 19.45
C LYS A 42 -3.11 -7.88 19.73
N GLY A 43 -4.11 -8.48 19.08
CA GLY A 43 -5.52 -8.10 19.21
C GLY A 43 -6.06 -7.24 18.07
N ASP A 44 -5.21 -6.83 17.11
CA ASP A 44 -5.67 -6.17 15.89
C ASP A 44 -6.59 -7.09 15.07
N LYS A 45 -7.67 -6.51 14.54
CA LYS A 45 -8.64 -7.22 13.70
C LYS A 45 -8.59 -6.70 12.27
N ILE A 46 -8.35 -7.61 11.32
CA ILE A 46 -8.37 -7.30 9.89
C ILE A 46 -9.62 -7.88 9.24
N TRP A 47 -10.26 -7.06 8.41
CA TRP A 47 -11.45 -7.46 7.65
C TRP A 47 -11.27 -7.13 6.18
N ILE A 48 -11.73 -8.00 5.30
CA ILE A 48 -11.96 -7.64 3.90
C ILE A 48 -13.47 -7.50 3.73
N ILE A 49 -13.92 -6.27 3.48
CA ILE A 49 -15.35 -5.95 3.38
C ILE A 49 -15.68 -5.60 1.94
N ASN A 50 -16.62 -6.34 1.35
CA ASN A 50 -17.23 -5.94 0.08
C ASN A 50 -18.36 -4.94 0.35
N ASN A 51 -18.22 -3.70 -0.11
CA ASN A 51 -19.21 -2.64 0.16
C ASN A 51 -20.58 -2.87 -0.50
N HIS A 52 -20.70 -3.84 -1.42
CA HIS A 52 -21.96 -4.21 -2.06
C HIS A 52 -22.56 -5.52 -1.52
N SER A 53 -21.90 -6.19 -0.57
CA SER A 53 -22.36 -7.44 0.03
C SER A 53 -22.55 -7.27 1.54
N THR A 54 -23.68 -7.74 2.07
CA THR A 54 -23.98 -7.71 3.52
C THR A 54 -23.19 -8.73 4.34
N LYS A 55 -22.21 -9.42 3.73
CA LYS A 55 -21.35 -10.42 4.37
C LYS A 55 -19.91 -9.89 4.46
N ALA A 56 -19.47 -9.57 5.67
CA ALA A 56 -18.06 -9.40 6.01
C ALA A 56 -17.43 -10.79 6.23
N ALA A 57 -16.28 -11.07 5.63
CA ALA A 57 -15.50 -12.26 5.95
C ALA A 57 -14.44 -11.87 7.00
N GLU A 58 -14.50 -12.49 8.17
CA GLU A 58 -13.48 -12.35 9.22
C GLU A 58 -12.32 -13.27 8.88
N LEU A 59 -11.09 -12.73 8.82
CA LEU A 59 -9.89 -13.55 8.68
C LEU A 59 -9.58 -14.19 10.04
N HIS A 60 -10.05 -15.42 10.24
CA HIS A 60 -9.66 -16.25 11.39
C HIS A 60 -8.36 -16.98 11.09
N ASP A 61 -7.53 -17.10 12.12
CA ASP A 61 -6.16 -17.61 12.09
C ASP A 61 -5.94 -18.94 11.34
N HIS A 62 -4.78 -18.97 10.67
CA HIS A 62 -3.89 -20.09 10.38
C HIS A 62 -4.27 -21.25 9.45
N ASN A 63 -5.47 -21.39 8.89
CA ASN A 63 -5.67 -22.34 7.78
C ASN A 63 -6.91 -22.05 6.93
N ALA A 64 -6.66 -21.84 5.63
CA ALA A 64 -7.58 -21.93 4.50
C ALA A 64 -8.75 -20.91 4.41
N PHE A 65 -8.81 -20.23 3.26
CA PHE A 65 -10.11 -19.98 2.62
C PHE A 65 -10.07 -20.45 1.17
N ASN A 66 -10.87 -21.48 0.89
CA ASN A 66 -11.34 -21.79 -0.45
C ASN A 66 -12.57 -20.91 -0.73
N VAL A 67 -12.47 -19.99 -1.69
CA VAL A 67 -13.66 -19.52 -2.44
C VAL A 67 -13.46 -19.96 -3.88
N PHE A 68 -14.18 -20.99 -4.31
CA PHE A 68 -14.28 -21.33 -5.72
C PHE A 68 -15.21 -20.32 -6.42
N SER A 69 -14.67 -19.58 -7.39
CA SER A 69 -15.12 -19.68 -8.79
C SER A 69 -14.22 -18.80 -9.67
N ASP A 70 -13.36 -19.46 -10.44
CA ASP A 70 -12.76 -19.04 -11.70
C ASP A 70 -12.07 -17.66 -11.79
N VAL A 71 -10.94 -17.48 -11.09
CA VAL A 71 -9.76 -16.77 -11.64
C VAL A 71 -8.52 -17.32 -10.91
N HIS A 72 -7.46 -17.63 -11.66
CA HIS A 72 -6.17 -18.10 -11.14
C HIS A 72 -5.58 -17.11 -10.12
N THR A 73 -5.71 -17.40 -8.82
CA THR A 73 -5.04 -16.66 -7.75
C THR A 73 -3.65 -17.24 -7.48
N VAL A 74 -2.61 -16.44 -7.72
CA VAL A 74 -1.29 -16.66 -7.12
C VAL A 74 -1.31 -16.09 -5.70
N GLN A 75 -1.05 -16.99 -4.77
CA GLN A 75 -0.97 -16.81 -3.34
C GLN A 75 0.38 -16.18 -2.97
N THR A 76 0.40 -15.24 -2.01
CA THR A 76 1.61 -15.00 -1.22
C THR A 76 1.22 -14.64 0.20
N ILE A 77 1.01 -15.68 0.99
CA ILE A 77 1.03 -15.64 2.45
C ILE A 77 2.51 -15.82 2.83
N HIS A 78 3.12 -14.82 3.46
CA HIS A 78 4.39 -15.03 4.15
C HIS A 78 4.06 -15.39 5.60
N ASP A 79 4.00 -16.69 5.89
CA ASP A 79 3.99 -17.21 7.25
C ASP A 79 5.25 -16.74 7.99
N PHE A 80 5.06 -15.97 9.06
CA PHE A 80 6.10 -15.79 10.08
C PHE A 80 5.74 -16.67 11.26
N GLY A 81 6.64 -17.61 11.58
CA GLY A 81 6.46 -18.62 12.61
C GLY A 81 6.11 -18.04 13.99
N GLN A 82 5.38 -18.84 14.76
CA GLN A 82 4.89 -18.46 16.09
C GLN A 82 6.02 -17.99 17.02
N CYS A 83 5.93 -16.75 17.51
CA CYS A 83 6.67 -16.32 18.69
C CYS A 83 5.77 -16.49 19.92
N LYS A 84 6.09 -17.47 20.76
CA LYS A 84 5.56 -17.57 22.12
C LYS A 84 6.35 -16.59 22.99
N ASP A 85 5.77 -15.42 23.26
CA ASP A 85 5.93 -14.82 24.59
C ASP A 85 4.71 -13.99 24.96
N LYS A 86 4.08 -14.41 26.06
CA LYS A 86 3.04 -13.67 26.75
C LYS A 86 3.78 -12.78 27.73
N ASP A 87 3.86 -11.48 27.48
CA ASP A 87 3.65 -10.43 28.48
C ASP A 87 3.91 -9.03 27.90
N THR A 88 3.18 -8.05 28.44
CA THR A 88 3.32 -6.58 28.31
C THR A 88 2.41 -5.88 27.29
N VAL A 89 1.18 -5.58 27.74
CA VAL A 89 0.45 -4.39 27.29
C VAL A 89 0.93 -3.23 28.17
N GLN A 90 1.81 -2.37 27.65
CA GLN A 90 2.08 -1.07 28.25
C GLN A 90 2.15 0.02 27.17
N THR A 91 1.13 0.88 27.21
CA THR A 91 1.00 2.25 26.75
C THR A 91 2.05 2.76 25.74
N ILE A 92 1.60 2.97 24.50
CA ILE A 92 2.34 3.60 23.40
C ILE A 92 2.55 5.10 23.69
N HIS A 93 3.47 5.39 24.61
CA HIS A 93 4.05 6.71 24.83
C HIS A 93 5.45 6.50 25.42
N ASN A 94 6.35 5.90 24.62
CA ASN A 94 7.82 5.98 24.71
C ASN A 94 8.44 4.90 23.80
N LEU A 95 8.51 5.12 22.48
CA LEU A 95 9.46 4.36 21.65
C LEU A 95 10.83 5.07 21.69
N GLY A 96 11.42 5.04 22.89
CA GLY A 96 12.80 5.41 23.13
C GLY A 96 13.73 4.23 22.84
N GLN A 97 14.66 4.44 21.92
CA GLN A 97 15.99 3.82 21.81
C GLN A 97 16.13 2.37 22.32
N GLY A 98 15.80 1.41 21.47
CA GLY A 98 16.20 0.00 21.59
C GLY A 98 16.97 -0.45 20.34
N LYS A 99 17.93 -1.37 20.49
CA LYS A 99 18.91 -1.78 19.46
C LYS A 99 18.35 -2.45 18.20
N ASP A 100 17.07 -2.83 18.18
CA ASP A 100 16.36 -3.37 17.01
C ASP A 100 15.11 -2.55 16.69
N GLN A 101 15.31 -1.37 16.11
CA GLN A 101 14.21 -0.47 15.78
C GLN A 101 13.55 -0.93 14.47
N ALA A 102 12.31 -1.43 14.57
CA ALA A 102 11.47 -1.72 13.42
C ALA A 102 11.33 -0.48 12.52
N VAL A 103 11.18 -0.72 11.21
CA VAL A 103 10.98 0.36 10.23
C VAL A 103 9.80 -0.04 9.38
N ALA A 104 8.74 0.74 9.41
CA ALA A 104 7.56 0.51 8.60
C ALA A 104 6.81 1.83 8.38
N PHE A 105 6.33 2.05 7.16
CA PHE A 105 5.47 3.17 6.87
C PHE A 105 4.34 2.78 5.91
N THR A 106 3.24 3.52 6.01
CA THR A 106 2.13 3.48 5.06
C THR A 106 1.54 4.87 4.98
N ALA A 107 1.50 5.43 3.78
CA ALA A 107 0.96 6.75 3.50
C ALA A 107 0.06 6.70 2.26
N MET A 108 -0.98 7.54 2.25
CA MET A 108 -1.96 7.64 1.16
C MET A 108 -2.18 9.10 0.76
N LEU A 109 -2.81 9.34 -0.39
CA LEU A 109 -3.27 10.68 -0.76
C LEU A 109 -4.61 10.99 -0.09
N SER A 110 -4.73 12.17 0.51
CA SER A 110 -5.98 12.67 1.10
C SER A 110 -7.04 13.05 0.05
N LYS A 111 -6.60 13.31 -1.19
CA LYS A 111 -7.42 13.91 -2.24
C LYS A 111 -6.84 13.66 -3.63
N VAL A 112 -7.68 13.89 -4.65
CA VAL A 112 -7.26 14.04 -6.04
C VAL A 112 -6.05 14.97 -6.14
N THR A 113 -4.98 14.47 -6.74
CA THR A 113 -3.68 15.15 -6.81
C THR A 113 -3.24 15.27 -8.26
N THR A 114 -2.82 16.47 -8.65
CA THR A 114 -2.28 16.76 -9.97
C THR A 114 -0.77 16.99 -9.83
N LEU A 115 0.01 16.27 -10.62
CA LEU A 115 1.46 16.27 -10.60
C LEU A 115 2.01 16.79 -11.93
N GLY A 116 3.01 17.66 -11.85
CA GLY A 116 3.80 18.10 -12.99
C GLY A 116 4.77 17.03 -13.50
N SER A 117 5.55 17.42 -14.51
CA SER A 117 6.62 16.59 -15.07
C SER A 117 7.64 16.21 -13.98
N LYS A 118 7.90 14.90 -13.83
CA LYS A 118 8.85 14.35 -12.83
C LYS A 118 8.60 14.77 -11.38
N GLU A 119 7.42 15.27 -11.06
CA GLU A 119 7.08 15.67 -9.71
C GLU A 119 6.91 14.45 -8.80
N VAL A 120 7.42 14.56 -7.57
CA VAL A 120 7.32 13.54 -6.53
C VAL A 120 5.92 13.51 -5.95
N VAL A 121 5.36 12.30 -5.80
CA VAL A 121 4.06 12.11 -5.15
C VAL A 121 4.21 12.28 -3.64
N LYS A 122 3.57 13.30 -3.08
CA LYS A 122 3.55 13.56 -1.64
C LYS A 122 2.31 12.90 -1.03
N TYR A 123 2.46 11.67 -0.53
CA TYR A 123 1.41 10.98 0.21
C TYR A 123 1.25 11.64 1.58
N ASP A 124 0.26 12.51 1.69
CA ASP A 124 0.11 13.48 2.77
C ASP A 124 -0.57 12.89 4.03
N THR A 125 -1.25 11.75 3.90
CA THR A 125 -1.96 11.09 4.98
C THR A 125 -1.17 9.88 5.44
N VAL A 126 -0.50 9.99 6.58
CA VAL A 126 0.40 8.96 7.13
C VAL A 126 -0.35 8.11 8.15
N LEU A 127 -0.55 6.82 7.87
CA LEU A 127 -1.15 5.86 8.80
C LEU A 127 -0.13 5.30 9.79
N THR A 128 1.04 4.91 9.27
CA THR A 128 2.11 4.28 10.02
C THR A 128 3.42 4.93 9.61
N ASN A 129 4.30 5.20 10.56
CA ASN A 129 5.67 5.68 10.30
C ASN A 129 6.63 5.28 11.43
N VAL A 130 6.66 3.99 11.74
CA VAL A 130 7.57 3.42 12.73
C VAL A 130 9.00 3.58 12.23
N GLY A 131 9.88 4.10 13.10
CA GLY A 131 11.25 4.46 12.74
C GLY A 131 11.39 5.83 12.06
N GLY A 132 10.28 6.52 11.76
CA GLY A 132 10.30 7.90 11.25
C GLY A 132 11.00 8.08 9.89
N ALA A 133 11.08 7.01 9.10
CA ALA A 133 11.87 6.95 7.88
C ALA A 133 11.17 7.56 6.64
N TYR A 134 9.86 7.80 6.71
CA TYR A 134 9.09 8.48 5.67
C TYR A 134 8.80 9.94 6.04
N VAL A 135 8.95 10.86 5.09
CA VAL A 135 8.66 12.29 5.25
C VAL A 135 7.57 12.71 4.26
N SER A 136 6.35 12.96 4.76
CA SER A 136 5.17 13.26 3.92
C SER A 136 5.29 14.57 3.14
N SER A 137 5.97 15.58 3.69
CA SER A 137 6.19 16.86 3.01
C SER A 137 7.06 16.74 1.75
N THR A 138 7.89 15.70 1.66
CA THR A 138 8.75 15.43 0.51
C THR A 138 8.28 14.23 -0.32
N GLY A 139 7.52 13.31 0.26
CA GLY A 139 7.12 12.07 -0.39
C GLY A 139 8.20 10.97 -0.36
N ILE A 140 9.26 11.15 0.43
CA ILE A 140 10.47 10.34 0.37
C ILE A 140 10.61 9.45 1.61
N PHE A 141 10.87 8.16 1.37
CA PHE A 141 11.37 7.22 2.35
C PHE A 141 12.90 7.17 2.30
N THR A 142 13.58 7.21 3.45
CA THR A 142 15.04 7.05 3.56
C THR A 142 15.36 5.86 4.44
N ALA A 143 16.06 4.86 3.90
CA ALA A 143 16.43 3.66 4.64
C ALA A 143 17.35 4.01 5.83
N PRO A 144 16.92 3.79 7.08
CA PRO A 144 17.75 4.14 8.24
C PRO A 144 18.87 3.12 8.50
N TYR A 145 18.74 1.91 7.95
CA TYR A 145 19.68 0.80 8.10
C TYR A 145 19.89 0.08 6.77
N LYS A 146 21.02 -0.62 6.66
CA LYS A 146 21.19 -1.63 5.62
C LYS A 146 20.24 -2.80 5.89
N GLY A 147 19.59 -3.32 4.86
CA GLY A 147 18.71 -4.47 5.00
C GLY A 147 17.85 -4.74 3.77
N ILE A 148 17.05 -5.80 3.84
CA ILE A 148 16.03 -6.09 2.83
C ILE A 148 14.73 -5.40 3.24
N TYR A 149 14.19 -4.60 2.35
CA TYR A 149 12.94 -3.88 2.53
C TYR A 149 11.91 -4.35 1.51
N THR A 150 10.66 -4.46 1.92
CA THR A 150 9.53 -4.49 0.99
C THR A 150 9.11 -3.05 0.73
N ILE A 151 8.94 -2.69 -0.54
CA ILE A 151 8.40 -1.40 -0.99
C ILE A 151 7.19 -1.70 -1.87
N SER A 152 6.03 -1.11 -1.57
CA SER A 152 4.81 -1.29 -2.33
C SER A 152 4.15 0.04 -2.68
N CYS A 153 3.56 0.12 -3.86
CA CYS A 153 2.83 1.29 -4.33
C CYS A 153 1.59 0.86 -5.10
N SER A 154 0.50 1.60 -4.96
CA SER A 154 -0.67 1.52 -5.85
C SER A 154 -0.93 2.85 -6.57
N LEU A 155 -1.56 2.75 -7.73
CA LEU A 155 -1.85 3.85 -8.63
C LEU A 155 -3.27 3.69 -9.20
N MET A 156 -4.10 4.71 -8.99
CA MET A 156 -5.34 4.93 -9.71
C MET A 156 -5.33 6.32 -10.34
N SER A 157 -5.41 6.38 -11.67
CA SER A 157 -5.54 7.63 -12.40
C SER A 157 -6.96 8.21 -12.30
N SER A 158 -7.09 9.51 -12.56
CA SER A 158 -8.39 10.09 -12.90
C SER A 158 -8.86 9.54 -14.25
N PRO A 159 -10.17 9.27 -14.47
CA PRO A 159 -10.70 8.73 -15.72
C PRO A 159 -10.32 9.52 -16.98
N SER A 160 -10.07 10.82 -16.79
CA SER A 160 -9.71 11.77 -17.83
C SER A 160 -8.31 11.58 -18.43
N ASN A 161 -7.43 10.78 -17.84
CA ASN A 161 -6.05 10.63 -18.30
C ASN A 161 -5.46 9.27 -17.94
N TYR A 162 -4.44 8.84 -18.68
CA TYR A 162 -3.57 7.75 -18.24
C TYR A 162 -2.40 8.32 -17.42
N VAL A 163 -1.80 7.51 -16.56
CA VAL A 163 -0.68 7.89 -15.70
C VAL A 163 0.36 6.78 -15.70
N HIS A 164 1.63 7.21 -15.72
CA HIS A 164 2.77 6.36 -15.39
C HIS A 164 3.48 6.92 -14.17
N LEU A 165 3.70 6.10 -13.15
CA LEU A 165 4.52 6.46 -11.98
C LEU A 165 5.75 5.55 -11.91
N ASN A 166 6.90 6.14 -11.60
CA ASN A 166 8.11 5.38 -11.32
C ASN A 166 8.28 5.17 -9.81
N ILE A 167 8.69 3.97 -9.42
CA ILE A 167 9.37 3.73 -8.15
C ILE A 167 10.84 4.06 -8.34
N MET A 168 11.34 5.06 -7.63
CA MET A 168 12.69 5.60 -7.78
C MET A 168 13.59 5.15 -6.63
N LYS A 169 14.86 4.89 -6.92
CA LYS A 169 15.94 4.74 -5.92
C LYS A 169 17.09 5.67 -6.28
N ASN A 170 17.40 6.62 -5.40
CA ASN A 170 18.54 7.55 -5.57
C ASN A 170 18.62 8.21 -6.96
N GLY A 171 17.48 8.49 -7.59
CA GLY A 171 17.39 9.15 -8.90
C GLY A 171 17.25 8.20 -10.08
N ASN A 172 17.36 6.89 -9.87
CA ASN A 172 17.18 5.86 -10.89
C ASN A 172 15.79 5.22 -10.77
N ALA A 173 15.11 5.00 -11.90
CA ALA A 173 13.84 4.29 -11.91
C ALA A 173 14.08 2.77 -11.77
N LEU A 174 13.40 2.14 -10.82
CA LEU A 174 13.48 0.69 -10.59
C LEU A 174 12.32 -0.07 -11.24
N ALA A 175 11.12 0.50 -11.18
CA ALA A 175 9.89 -0.09 -11.71
C ALA A 175 8.91 1.00 -12.10
N ILE A 176 7.91 0.63 -12.90
CA ILE A 176 6.87 1.53 -13.41
C ILE A 176 5.47 0.96 -13.10
N LEU A 177 4.56 1.84 -12.70
CA LEU A 177 3.13 1.57 -12.62
C LEU A 177 2.45 2.28 -13.78
N TYR A 178 1.50 1.61 -14.43
CA TYR A 178 0.66 2.20 -15.48
C TYR A 178 -0.81 2.06 -15.11
N SER A 179 -1.54 3.17 -15.12
CA SER A 179 -2.99 3.20 -14.99
C SER A 179 -3.55 3.91 -16.22
N ALA A 180 -4.34 3.19 -17.02
CA ALA A 180 -4.95 3.72 -18.23
C ALA A 180 -6.01 4.80 -17.90
N SER A 181 -6.44 5.55 -18.90
CA SER A 181 -7.65 6.38 -18.78
C SER A 181 -8.92 5.51 -18.73
N GLY A 182 -10.03 6.09 -18.30
CA GLY A 182 -11.33 5.41 -18.28
C GLY A 182 -11.71 4.92 -16.88
N SER A 183 -12.14 3.65 -16.77
CA SER A 183 -12.89 3.11 -15.63
C SER A 183 -12.08 2.90 -14.35
N TYR A 184 -11.30 3.89 -13.91
CA TYR A 184 -10.49 3.87 -12.68
C TYR A 184 -9.61 2.61 -12.54
N PRO A 185 -8.80 2.25 -13.56
CA PRO A 185 -7.97 1.05 -13.47
C PRO A 185 -6.93 1.20 -12.37
N LEU A 186 -6.91 0.26 -11.42
CA LEU A 186 -5.93 0.22 -10.34
C LEU A 186 -4.72 -0.63 -10.75
N ALA A 187 -3.53 -0.06 -10.62
CA ALA A 187 -2.26 -0.78 -10.74
C ALA A 187 -1.56 -0.83 -9.39
N ALA A 188 -0.79 -1.88 -9.16
CA ALA A 188 0.06 -2.01 -7.97
C ALA A 188 1.40 -2.64 -8.35
N GLN A 189 2.45 -2.29 -7.59
CA GLN A 189 3.79 -2.86 -7.71
C GLN A 189 4.38 -3.07 -6.32
N THR A 190 5.10 -4.17 -6.14
CA THR A 190 5.81 -4.47 -4.90
C THR A 190 7.21 -4.99 -5.22
N LEU A 191 8.23 -4.45 -4.56
CA LEU A 191 9.63 -4.80 -4.72
C LEU A 191 10.24 -5.22 -3.39
N GLN A 192 11.03 -6.30 -3.39
CA GLN A 192 11.97 -6.63 -2.33
C GLN A 192 13.33 -6.06 -2.71
N LEU A 193 13.79 -5.07 -1.95
CA LEU A 193 15.01 -4.32 -2.26
C LEU A 193 16.03 -4.48 -1.14
N LEU A 194 17.26 -4.85 -1.50
CA LEU A 194 18.41 -4.60 -0.65
C LEU A 194 18.73 -3.10 -0.71
N LEU A 195 18.57 -2.42 0.43
CA LEU A 195 18.88 -1.00 0.58
C LEU A 195 20.08 -0.83 1.52
N GLU A 196 20.94 0.11 1.18
CA GLU A 196 21.97 0.62 2.07
C GLU A 196 21.41 1.72 2.96
N LYS A 197 22.04 1.98 4.10
CA LYS A 197 21.69 3.12 4.95
C LYS A 197 21.81 4.42 4.14
N GLY A 198 20.74 5.21 4.14
CA GLY A 198 20.66 6.49 3.43
C GLY A 198 20.10 6.39 2.01
N ASP A 199 19.85 5.18 1.48
CA ASP A 199 19.14 5.01 0.21
C ASP A 199 17.75 5.64 0.31
N LYS A 200 17.39 6.41 -0.72
CA LYS A 200 16.11 7.13 -0.81
C LYS A 200 15.21 6.47 -1.84
N ILE A 201 13.98 6.19 -1.43
CA ILE A 201 12.90 5.68 -2.28
C ILE A 201 11.77 6.69 -2.34
N TRP A 202 11.25 6.95 -3.53
CA TRP A 202 10.07 7.78 -3.72
C TRP A 202 9.30 7.37 -4.97
N ILE A 203 8.08 7.87 -5.08
CA ILE A 203 7.24 7.71 -6.25
C ILE A 203 7.21 9.03 -7.00
N GLN A 204 7.36 9.03 -8.31
CA GLN A 204 7.26 10.24 -9.13
C GLN A 204 6.52 10.00 -10.43
N ASN A 205 5.98 11.08 -11.00
CA ASN A 205 5.46 11.04 -12.37
C ASN A 205 6.59 10.66 -13.36
N TYR A 206 6.35 9.67 -14.21
CA TYR A 206 7.31 9.25 -15.24
C TYR A 206 7.37 10.26 -16.40
N ASN A 207 6.21 10.76 -16.82
CA ASN A 207 6.05 11.51 -18.07
C ASN A 207 6.38 12.99 -17.94
N THR A 208 6.58 13.65 -19.09
CA THR A 208 6.62 15.12 -19.22
C THR A 208 5.24 15.77 -19.16
N GLN A 209 4.18 14.96 -19.23
CA GLN A 209 2.78 15.39 -19.18
C GLN A 209 2.25 15.40 -17.75
N THR A 210 1.26 16.26 -17.50
CA THR A 210 0.55 16.35 -16.21
C THR A 210 -0.14 15.03 -15.87
N ALA A 211 0.12 14.49 -14.67
CA ALA A 211 -0.54 13.30 -14.17
C ALA A 211 -1.60 13.67 -13.13
N LYS A 212 -2.85 13.28 -13.36
CA LYS A 212 -3.94 13.45 -12.39
C LYS A 212 -4.27 12.11 -11.76
N LEU A 213 -4.01 12.00 -10.46
CA LEU A 213 -4.29 10.85 -9.62
C LEU A 213 -5.68 10.99 -9.01
N HIS A 214 -6.48 9.93 -9.02
CA HIS A 214 -7.76 9.92 -8.34
C HIS A 214 -7.56 9.54 -6.88
N ASP A 215 -8.03 10.34 -5.92
CA ASP A 215 -8.13 9.86 -4.55
C ASP A 215 -9.32 10.48 -3.81
N ASN A 216 -9.97 9.62 -3.03
CA ASN A 216 -11.15 9.86 -2.19
C ASN A 216 -11.41 8.66 -1.23
N ASN A 217 -10.74 7.52 -1.42
CA ASN A 217 -10.91 6.28 -0.63
C ASN A 217 -9.60 5.46 -0.53
N ALA A 218 -8.44 6.11 -0.39
CA ALA A 218 -7.14 5.45 -0.21
C ALA A 218 -6.73 4.54 -1.38
N TYR A 219 -6.92 4.99 -2.63
CA TYR A 219 -6.57 4.19 -3.80
C TYR A 219 -5.08 4.26 -4.16
N ASN A 220 -4.43 5.41 -3.89
CA ASN A 220 -3.00 5.57 -4.08
C ASN A 220 -2.30 5.49 -2.73
N VAL A 221 -1.65 4.35 -2.51
CA VAL A 221 -0.95 4.04 -1.26
C VAL A 221 0.52 3.82 -1.59
N PHE A 222 1.39 4.31 -0.72
CA PHE A 222 2.82 4.01 -0.73
C PHE A 222 3.21 3.49 0.65
N SER A 223 3.80 2.30 0.67
CA SER A 223 4.19 1.63 1.90
C SER A 223 5.55 0.98 1.78
N GLY A 224 6.21 0.78 2.91
CA GLY A 224 7.39 -0.05 2.96
C GLY A 224 7.74 -0.47 4.37
N ALA A 225 8.45 -1.60 4.48
CA ALA A 225 8.86 -2.17 5.75
C ALA A 225 10.22 -2.85 5.63
N LEU A 226 11.03 -2.75 6.69
CA LEU A 226 12.25 -3.53 6.86
C LEU A 226 11.87 -4.97 7.20
N ILE A 227 12.26 -5.92 6.35
CA ILE A 227 12.09 -7.35 6.58
C ILE A 227 13.19 -7.85 7.52
N ILE A 228 14.44 -7.56 7.16
CA ILE A 228 15.61 -7.98 7.92
C ILE A 228 16.72 -6.95 7.79
N ARG A 229 17.26 -6.57 8.95
CA ARG A 229 18.44 -5.70 9.06
C ARG A 229 19.71 -6.53 8.83
N MET A 230 20.70 -5.91 8.18
CA MET A 230 22.03 -6.51 7.92
C MET A 230 23.14 -5.69 8.56
#